data_AF-A0AAV1VWY9-F1
#
_entry.id   AF-A0AAV1VWY9-F1
#
_cell.length_a   1.000
_cell.length_b   1.000
_cell.length_c   1.000
_cell.angle_alpha   90.00
_cell.angle_beta   90.00
_cell.angle_gamma   90.00
#
_symmetry.space_group_name_H-M   'P 1'
#
loop_
_entity.id
_entity.type
_entity.pdbx_description
1 polymer ?
#
loop_
_entity_poly.entity_id
_entity_poly.type
_entity_poly.pdbx_seq_one_letter_code
_entity_poly.pdbx_strand_id
1 'polypeptide(L)'
;MNMLAKVSKLNHPETQVRNEAVENFLNLLKAWHKLYWDFKLLGSRRSDPDRDTDEEELNDGVGDMKNEASENQSDSEEFKVEKLLAVCHGDPNNVNKPGLYSKVRWKGYGPSEDTWEPVDGFRDYKEVLKDFVESGYKKKLLPLPGDADFICGGPPCQGVSDFNRFRNTQVSLEDVKNKHLLVYMDIIEFLKPKYVLVENVVDILRFAGGFLGRYAIGRLVAMDYQARMGMMAAGSYGLHSFVCEFFFGELFVHMVQTSEIYLVYL
;
A
#
# COMPACT_ATOMS: atom_id res chain seq x y z
N MET A 1 11.01 8.46 10.18
CA MET A 1 11.58 7.49 9.21
C MET A 1 12.75 6.78 9.88
N ASN A 2 12.71 5.44 9.95
CA ASN A 2 13.78 4.66 10.59
C ASN A 2 15.09 4.71 9.77
N MET A 3 16.18 4.19 10.33
CA MET A 3 17.51 4.24 9.69
C MET A 3 17.54 3.50 8.35
N LEU A 4 16.91 2.33 8.26
CA LEU A 4 16.86 1.52 7.03
C LEU A 4 16.16 2.28 5.89
N ALA A 5 15.01 2.88 6.17
CA ALA A 5 14.27 3.66 5.19
C ALA A 5 15.08 4.88 4.72
N LYS A 6 15.80 5.55 5.63
CA LYS A 6 16.70 6.67 5.26
C LYS A 6 17.82 6.22 4.31
N VAL A 7 18.48 5.12 4.62
CA VAL A 7 19.58 4.58 3.79
C VAL A 7 19.06 4.15 2.43
N SER A 8 17.93 3.45 2.37
CA SER A 8 17.30 3.05 1.11
C SER A 8 16.97 4.27 0.25
N LYS A 9 16.37 5.32 0.83
CA LYS A 9 16.04 6.55 0.11
C LYS A 9 17.26 7.35 -0.34
N LEU A 10 18.35 7.30 0.43
CA LEU A 10 19.62 7.94 0.08
C LEU A 10 20.27 7.27 -1.13
N ASN A 11 20.27 5.93 -1.17
CA ASN A 11 20.88 5.17 -2.26
C ASN A 11 19.99 5.07 -3.50
N HIS A 12 18.66 5.18 -3.33
CA HIS A 12 17.65 5.07 -4.38
C HIS A 12 16.64 6.23 -4.28
N PRO A 13 17.02 7.45 -4.67
CA PRO A 13 16.19 8.65 -4.53
C PRO A 13 14.87 8.59 -5.32
N GLU A 14 14.84 7.85 -6.42
CA GLU A 14 13.65 7.58 -7.24
C GLU A 14 12.66 6.63 -6.57
N THR A 15 13.12 5.80 -5.63
CA THR A 15 12.30 4.78 -4.98
C THR A 15 11.34 5.41 -3.96
N GLN A 16 10.07 5.00 -3.99
CA GLN A 16 9.08 5.40 -3.00
C GLN A 16 9.26 4.57 -1.72
N VAL A 17 9.97 5.13 -0.74
CA VAL A 17 10.24 4.47 0.53
C VAL A 17 9.19 4.83 1.56
N ARG A 18 8.54 3.81 2.14
CA ARG A 18 7.48 3.96 3.15
C ARG A 18 7.94 3.36 4.47
N ASN A 19 7.65 4.05 5.57
CA ASN A 19 8.03 3.65 6.92
C ASN A 19 6.77 3.41 7.75
N GLU A 20 6.10 2.31 7.48
CA GLU A 20 4.83 1.89 8.09
C GLU A 20 4.80 0.36 8.25
N ALA A 21 3.88 -0.15 9.06
CA ALA A 21 3.67 -1.60 9.18
C ALA A 21 3.11 -2.20 7.88
N VAL A 22 3.43 -3.46 7.61
CA VAL A 22 3.00 -4.13 6.37
C VAL A 22 1.48 -4.28 6.28
N GLU A 23 0.78 -4.47 7.41
CA GLU A 23 -0.68 -4.47 7.47
C GLU A 23 -1.28 -3.12 7.09
N ASN A 24 -0.66 -2.04 7.59
CA ASN A 24 -1.08 -0.69 7.25
C ASN A 24 -0.86 -0.43 5.76
N PHE A 25 0.25 -0.89 5.20
CA PHE A 25 0.48 -0.79 3.76
C PHE A 25 -0.56 -1.56 2.94
N LEU A 26 -0.89 -2.81 3.29
CA LEU A 26 -1.95 -3.56 2.60
C LEU A 26 -3.31 -2.84 2.66
N ASN A 27 -3.68 -2.32 3.82
CA ASN A 27 -4.93 -1.57 3.99
C ASN A 27 -4.92 -0.27 3.19
N LEU A 28 -3.77 0.40 3.13
CA LEU A 28 -3.56 1.57 2.29
C LEU A 28 -3.75 1.23 0.81
N LEU A 29 -3.19 0.13 0.32
CA LEU A 29 -3.36 -0.30 -1.07
C LEU A 29 -4.84 -0.55 -1.41
N LYS A 30 -5.58 -1.22 -0.52
CA LYS A 30 -7.02 -1.47 -0.68
C LYS A 30 -7.83 -0.16 -0.68
N ALA A 31 -7.54 0.73 0.27
CA ALA A 31 -8.20 2.04 0.37
C ALA A 31 -7.88 2.94 -0.83
N TRP A 32 -6.63 2.94 -1.28
CA TRP A 32 -6.18 3.67 -2.46
C TRP A 32 -6.85 3.19 -3.74
N HIS A 33 -6.94 1.87 -3.94
CA HIS A 33 -7.68 1.28 -5.05
C HIS A 33 -9.16 1.68 -5.03
N LYS A 34 -9.79 1.67 -3.85
CA LYS A 34 -11.18 2.12 -3.70
C LYS A 34 -11.34 3.61 -4.06
N LEU A 35 -10.49 4.48 -3.50
CA LEU A 35 -10.53 5.92 -3.80
C LEU A 35 -10.36 6.20 -5.30
N TYR A 36 -9.42 5.52 -5.95
CA TYR A 36 -9.22 5.66 -7.39
C TYR A 36 -10.49 5.31 -8.18
N TRP A 37 -11.15 4.20 -7.85
CA TRP A 37 -12.40 3.82 -8.51
C TRP A 37 -13.57 4.75 -8.19
N ASP A 38 -13.68 5.21 -6.95
CA ASP A 38 -14.72 6.17 -6.56
C ASP A 38 -14.60 7.46 -7.41
N PHE A 39 -13.39 8.00 -7.57
CA PHE A 39 -13.16 9.17 -8.41
C PHE A 39 -13.29 8.91 -9.91
N LYS A 40 -12.89 7.72 -10.39
CA LYS A 40 -13.06 7.32 -11.80
C LYS A 40 -14.54 7.16 -12.18
N LEU A 41 -15.36 6.60 -11.28
CA LEU A 41 -16.81 6.47 -11.45
C LEU A 41 -17.52 7.83 -11.41
N LEU A 42 -17.06 8.74 -10.53
CA LEU A 42 -17.56 10.12 -10.48
C LEU A 42 -17.19 10.90 -11.74
N GLY A 43 -16.01 10.66 -12.32
CA GLY A 43 -15.56 11.26 -13.58
C GLY A 43 -16.27 10.75 -14.83
N SER A 44 -16.75 9.50 -14.82
CA SER A 44 -17.50 8.89 -15.94
C SER A 44 -19.00 9.23 -15.94
N ARG A 45 -19.53 9.81 -14.85
CA ARG A 45 -20.91 10.32 -14.77
C ARG A 45 -21.09 11.76 -15.29
N ARG A 46 -20.10 12.34 -15.97
CA ARG A 46 -20.24 13.65 -16.63
C ARG A 46 -19.85 13.57 -18.10
N SER A 47 -20.76 13.01 -18.88
CA SER A 47 -20.87 13.20 -20.33
C SER A 47 -22.31 12.85 -20.75
N ASP A 48 -23.24 13.75 -20.44
CA ASP A 48 -24.42 13.95 -21.29
C ASP A 48 -24.31 15.38 -21.82
N PRO A 49 -23.79 15.56 -23.05
CA PRO A 49 -23.96 16.79 -23.79
C PRO A 49 -25.16 16.61 -24.71
N ASP A 50 -26.37 16.81 -24.19
CA ASP A 50 -27.51 17.22 -25.01
C ASP A 50 -28.71 17.57 -24.14
N ARG A 51 -28.92 18.88 -23.97
CA ARG A 51 -30.22 19.55 -23.98
C ARG A 51 -29.95 21.06 -23.93
N ASP A 52 -29.58 21.59 -25.09
CA ASP A 52 -29.82 22.99 -25.43
C ASP A 52 -31.34 23.21 -25.47
N THR A 53 -31.84 24.18 -24.72
CA THR A 53 -32.90 25.07 -25.18
C THR A 53 -32.80 26.39 -24.42
N ASP A 54 -32.77 27.45 -25.22
CA ASP A 54 -32.53 28.86 -24.89
C ASP A 54 -33.64 29.56 -24.07
N GLU A 55 -33.39 30.86 -23.83
CA GLU A 55 -34.25 31.98 -23.39
C GLU A 55 -33.91 32.48 -21.97
N GLU A 56 -33.12 33.57 -21.83
CA GLU A 56 -33.54 35.01 -21.81
C GLU A 56 -34.53 35.28 -20.64
N GLU A 57 -34.45 36.27 -19.77
CA GLU A 57 -33.91 37.64 -19.82
C GLU A 57 -33.90 38.25 -18.38
N LEU A 58 -33.37 39.47 -18.28
CA LEU A 58 -33.04 40.31 -17.12
C LEU A 58 -34.20 40.69 -16.17
N ASN A 59 -33.88 41.01 -14.89
CA ASN A 59 -34.41 42.25 -14.28
C ASN A 59 -33.59 42.76 -13.07
N ASP A 60 -33.46 44.08 -13.03
CA ASP A 60 -32.85 44.99 -12.06
C ASP A 60 -33.53 45.01 -10.67
N GLY A 61 -32.84 45.57 -9.66
CA GLY A 61 -33.54 46.17 -8.51
C GLY A 61 -32.74 46.36 -7.23
N VAL A 62 -32.23 47.57 -7.05
CA VAL A 62 -31.53 48.17 -5.88
C VAL A 62 -32.37 48.18 -4.58
N GLY A 63 -31.74 48.12 -3.40
CA GLY A 63 -32.31 48.79 -2.21
C GLY A 63 -31.96 48.28 -0.80
N ASP A 64 -30.99 48.96 -0.18
CA ASP A 64 -31.05 49.52 1.19
C ASP A 64 -30.39 48.84 2.40
N MET A 65 -29.87 49.74 3.25
CA MET A 65 -28.90 49.63 4.33
C MET A 65 -29.48 49.20 5.70
N LYS A 66 -28.52 48.79 6.55
CA LYS A 66 -28.49 48.79 8.03
C LYS A 66 -29.20 47.65 8.77
N ASN A 67 -28.38 46.85 9.47
CA ASN A 67 -28.38 46.92 10.93
C ASN A 67 -27.06 46.41 11.50
N GLU A 68 -26.45 47.25 12.33
CA GLU A 68 -25.37 46.90 13.24
C GLU A 68 -25.93 45.98 14.32
N ALA A 69 -25.41 44.76 14.38
CA ALA A 69 -25.47 43.94 15.58
C ALA A 69 -24.08 43.35 15.79
N SER A 70 -23.48 43.75 16.90
CA SER A 70 -22.22 43.28 17.45
C SER A 70 -22.12 41.76 17.42
N GLU A 71 -21.31 41.23 16.52
CA GLU A 71 -20.84 39.85 16.59
C GLU A 71 -19.43 39.87 17.19
N ASN A 72 -19.33 39.29 18.37
CA ASN A 72 -18.07 38.94 18.99
C ASN A 72 -17.27 38.10 17.98
N GLN A 73 -16.22 38.69 17.40
CA GLN A 73 -15.16 37.97 16.72
C GLN A 73 -14.53 37.00 17.72
N SER A 74 -15.04 35.76 17.79
CA SER A 74 -14.12 34.66 17.96
C SER A 74 -13.43 34.52 16.60
N ASP A 75 -12.16 34.90 16.51
CA ASP A 75 -11.30 34.54 15.39
C ASP A 75 -11.23 33.01 15.32
N SER A 76 -12.23 32.39 14.72
CA SER A 76 -12.11 31.02 14.24
C SER A 76 -11.31 31.12 12.96
N GLU A 77 -9.98 31.11 13.09
CA GLU A 77 -9.08 31.04 11.94
C GLU A 77 -9.52 29.85 11.07
N GLU A 78 -10.12 30.15 9.91
CA GLU A 78 -10.55 29.13 8.97
C GLU A 78 -9.33 28.62 8.22
N PHE A 79 -8.81 27.46 8.66
CA PHE A 79 -7.66 26.83 8.01
C PHE A 79 -8.03 26.29 6.63
N LYS A 80 -7.36 26.81 5.59
CA LYS A 80 -7.55 26.37 4.20
C LYS A 80 -6.46 25.42 3.75
N VAL A 81 -6.88 24.31 3.14
CA VAL A 81 -5.97 23.32 2.54
C VAL A 81 -5.31 23.91 1.30
N GLU A 82 -3.98 23.92 1.23
CA GLU A 82 -3.23 24.28 0.01
C GLU A 82 -3.04 23.07 -0.90
N LYS A 83 -2.57 21.95 -0.34
CA LYS A 83 -2.32 20.71 -1.08
C LYS A 83 -2.15 19.51 -0.14
N LEU A 84 -2.32 18.32 -0.70
CA LEU A 84 -2.00 17.06 -0.03
C LEU A 84 -0.60 16.59 -0.44
N LEU A 85 0.19 16.15 0.53
CA LEU A 85 1.60 15.79 0.36
C LEU A 85 1.84 14.29 0.36
N ALA A 86 1.09 13.55 1.18
CA ALA A 86 1.26 12.12 1.37
C ALA A 86 -0.04 11.48 1.86
N VAL A 87 -0.12 10.16 1.77
CA VAL A 87 -1.24 9.35 2.28
C VAL A 87 -0.68 8.16 3.05
N CYS A 88 -1.34 7.78 4.14
CA CYS A 88 -1.03 6.58 4.91
C CYS A 88 -2.31 5.96 5.50
N HIS A 89 -2.21 4.70 5.91
CA HIS A 89 -3.25 4.04 6.68
C HIS A 89 -2.73 3.70 8.08
N GLY A 90 -3.59 3.76 9.09
CA GLY A 90 -3.24 3.52 10.48
C GLY A 90 -3.57 4.74 11.33
N ASP A 91 -2.78 4.96 12.37
CA ASP A 91 -2.99 6.06 13.32
C ASP A 91 -1.73 6.92 13.43
N PRO A 92 -1.49 7.81 12.45
CA PRO A 92 -0.28 8.63 12.42
C PRO A 92 -0.20 9.63 13.59
N ASN A 93 -1.34 9.93 14.24
CA ASN A 93 -1.44 10.88 15.33
C ASN A 93 -1.44 10.22 16.72
N ASN A 94 -1.41 8.88 16.81
CA ASN A 94 -1.48 8.09 18.05
C ASN A 94 -2.71 8.43 18.91
N VAL A 95 -3.86 8.69 18.28
CA VAL A 95 -5.13 9.03 18.94
C VAL A 95 -6.08 7.83 19.08
N ASN A 96 -5.57 6.61 18.84
CA ASN A 96 -6.29 5.35 18.82
C ASN A 96 -7.47 5.33 17.84
N LYS A 97 -7.32 6.02 16.70
CA LYS A 97 -8.30 6.05 15.61
C LYS A 97 -7.62 5.64 14.30
N PRO A 98 -7.51 4.32 14.02
CA PRO A 98 -6.93 3.88 12.77
C PRO A 98 -7.86 4.19 11.59
N GLY A 99 -7.29 4.69 10.49
CA GLY A 99 -8.04 5.01 9.29
C GLY A 99 -7.14 5.42 8.14
N LEU A 100 -7.73 5.99 7.09
CA LEU A 100 -6.99 6.58 5.99
C LEU A 100 -6.72 8.06 6.31
N TYR A 101 -5.46 8.46 6.26
CA TYR A 101 -5.02 9.82 6.57
C TYR A 101 -4.23 10.41 5.40
N SER A 102 -4.36 11.72 5.21
CA SER A 102 -3.55 12.49 4.26
C SER A 102 -2.77 13.57 5.00
N LYS A 103 -1.52 13.78 4.58
CA LYS A 103 -0.68 14.85 5.10
C LYS A 103 -1.00 16.15 4.37
N VAL A 104 -1.44 17.15 5.11
CA VAL A 104 -1.95 18.42 4.60
C VAL A 104 -0.86 19.49 4.68
N ARG A 105 -0.70 20.26 3.60
CA ARG A 105 -0.07 21.59 3.62
C ARG A 105 -1.17 22.63 3.77
N TRP A 106 -1.08 23.44 4.81
CA TRP A 106 -2.00 24.55 5.06
C TRP A 106 -1.55 25.81 4.32
N LYS A 107 -2.51 26.54 3.75
CA LYS A 107 -2.23 27.76 2.97
C LYS A 107 -1.63 28.82 3.89
N GLY A 108 -0.44 29.31 3.54
CA GLY A 108 0.27 30.35 4.31
C GLY A 108 1.18 29.80 5.42
N TYR A 109 1.23 28.48 5.60
CA TYR A 109 2.07 27.84 6.63
C TYR A 109 3.26 27.08 6.02
N GLY A 110 4.32 26.97 6.82
CA GLY A 110 5.53 26.26 6.44
C GLY A 110 5.42 24.74 6.63
N PRO A 111 6.42 23.97 6.16
CA PRO A 111 6.43 22.51 6.30
C PRO A 111 6.41 21.96 7.74
N SER A 112 6.74 22.80 8.74
CA SER A 112 6.67 22.43 10.16
C SER A 112 5.24 22.24 10.65
N GLU A 113 4.29 22.91 10.00
CA GLU A 113 2.87 22.93 10.38
C GLU A 113 2.05 21.88 9.62
N ASP A 114 2.69 21.04 8.80
CA ASP A 114 2.00 20.03 8.03
C ASP A 114 1.43 18.92 8.95
N THR A 115 0.10 18.79 9.02
CA THR A 115 -0.59 17.83 9.89
C THR A 115 -1.15 16.63 9.11
N TRP A 116 -1.43 15.52 9.81
CA TRP A 116 -2.14 14.37 9.25
C TRP A 116 -3.62 14.47 9.59
N GLU A 117 -4.45 14.57 8.56
CA GLU A 117 -5.91 14.68 8.70
C GLU A 117 -6.62 13.45 8.13
N PRO A 118 -7.71 12.98 8.78
CA PRO A 118 -8.47 11.84 8.30
C PRO A 118 -9.15 12.15 6.96
N VAL A 119 -9.10 11.21 6.01
CA VAL A 119 -9.65 11.41 4.65
C VAL A 119 -11.16 11.66 4.66
N ASP A 120 -11.88 11.12 5.65
CA ASP A 120 -13.31 11.33 5.82
C ASP A 120 -13.67 12.79 6.18
N GLY A 121 -12.71 13.55 6.70
CA GLY A 121 -12.88 14.96 7.05
C GLY A 121 -12.89 15.90 5.83
N PHE A 122 -12.44 15.46 4.66
CA PHE A 122 -12.31 16.30 3.46
C PHE A 122 -13.61 16.39 2.63
N ARG A 123 -14.79 16.34 3.26
CA ARG A 123 -16.08 16.42 2.53
C ARG A 123 -16.20 17.68 1.68
N ASP A 124 -15.66 18.79 2.17
CA ASP A 124 -15.69 20.10 1.52
C ASP A 124 -14.49 20.32 0.57
N TYR A 125 -13.49 19.43 0.62
CA TYR A 125 -12.23 19.53 -0.15
C TYR A 125 -12.07 18.37 -1.15
N LYS A 126 -13.19 17.84 -1.67
CA LYS A 126 -13.19 16.71 -2.61
C LYS A 126 -12.36 16.95 -3.86
N GLU A 127 -12.30 18.19 -4.35
CA GLU A 127 -11.50 18.55 -5.53
C GLU A 127 -10.01 18.41 -5.26
N VAL A 128 -9.52 18.90 -4.11
CA VAL A 128 -8.11 18.76 -3.70
C VAL A 128 -7.75 17.29 -3.53
N LEU A 129 -8.65 16.48 -2.96
CA LEU A 129 -8.44 15.04 -2.82
C LEU A 129 -8.41 14.34 -4.19
N LYS A 130 -9.30 14.72 -5.11
CA LYS A 130 -9.33 14.20 -6.48
C LYS A 130 -8.03 14.52 -7.22
N ASP A 131 -7.56 15.76 -7.17
CA ASP A 131 -6.31 16.19 -7.80
C ASP A 131 -5.10 15.45 -7.24
N PHE A 132 -5.09 15.21 -5.93
CA PHE A 132 -4.07 14.39 -5.28
C PHE A 132 -4.10 12.93 -5.75
N VAL A 133 -5.29 12.31 -5.85
CA VAL A 133 -5.43 10.94 -6.33
C VAL A 133 -5.03 10.81 -7.80
N GLU A 134 -5.46 11.73 -8.66
CA GLU A 134 -5.12 11.73 -10.09
C GLU A 134 -3.62 11.96 -10.32
N SER A 135 -3.03 12.93 -9.60
CA SER A 135 -1.59 13.18 -9.69
C SER A 135 -0.78 12.02 -9.10
N GLY A 136 -1.26 11.40 -8.01
CA GLY A 136 -0.69 10.20 -7.40
C GLY A 136 -0.71 9.01 -8.35
N TYR A 137 -1.80 8.81 -9.10
CA TYR A 137 -1.89 7.77 -10.12
C TYR A 137 -0.90 8.01 -11.27
N LYS A 138 -0.85 9.23 -11.82
CA LYS A 138 0.11 9.58 -12.88
C LYS A 138 1.57 9.38 -12.46
N LYS A 139 1.86 9.64 -11.18
CA LYS A 139 3.21 9.48 -10.60
C LYS A 139 3.47 8.08 -10.03
N LYS A 140 2.52 7.14 -10.13
CA LYS A 140 2.57 5.79 -9.52
C LYS A 140 2.98 5.84 -8.04
N LEU A 141 2.36 6.72 -7.27
CA LEU A 141 2.66 6.90 -5.84
C LEU A 141 2.43 5.62 -5.03
N LEU A 142 1.39 4.88 -5.38
CA LEU A 142 1.04 3.57 -4.81
C LEU A 142 0.64 2.64 -5.97
N PRO A 143 1.10 1.37 -5.95
CA PRO A 143 0.75 0.41 -6.99
C PRO A 143 -0.73 0.01 -6.89
N LEU A 144 -1.39 -0.10 -8.03
CA LEU A 144 -2.67 -0.78 -8.17
C LEU A 144 -2.45 -2.25 -8.58
N PRO A 145 -3.47 -3.11 -8.47
CA PRO A 145 -3.40 -4.46 -9.02
C PRO A 145 -2.96 -4.45 -10.49
N GLY A 146 -1.89 -5.19 -10.80
CA GLY A 146 -1.27 -5.24 -12.12
C GLY A 146 -0.14 -4.22 -12.38
N ASP A 147 0.10 -3.25 -11.50
CA ASP A 147 1.20 -2.27 -11.68
C ASP A 147 2.57 -2.81 -11.30
N ALA A 148 2.63 -3.75 -10.36
CA ALA A 148 3.89 -4.31 -9.87
C ALA A 148 4.28 -5.52 -10.73
N ASP A 149 5.40 -5.46 -11.45
CA ASP A 149 5.91 -6.62 -12.19
C ASP A 149 6.59 -7.64 -11.26
N PHE A 150 7.29 -7.18 -10.23
CA PHE A 150 8.10 -8.01 -9.34
C PHE A 150 7.90 -7.58 -7.88
N ILE A 151 7.67 -8.54 -6.98
CA ILE A 151 7.64 -8.32 -5.52
C ILE A 151 8.69 -9.19 -4.87
N CYS A 152 9.60 -8.59 -4.09
CA CYS A 152 10.52 -9.33 -3.24
C CYS A 152 10.35 -8.96 -1.76
N GLY A 153 10.62 -9.90 -0.88
CA GLY A 153 10.63 -9.62 0.55
C GLY A 153 11.07 -10.79 1.42
N GLY A 154 11.57 -10.47 2.61
CA GLY A 154 11.89 -11.43 3.65
C GLY A 154 10.93 -11.28 4.84
N PRO A 155 9.70 -11.84 4.79
CA PRO A 155 8.75 -11.68 5.88
C PRO A 155 9.32 -12.32 7.16
N PRO A 156 9.47 -11.55 8.26
CA PRO A 156 10.11 -12.06 9.46
C PRO A 156 9.29 -13.20 10.07
N CYS A 157 9.93 -14.35 10.28
CA CYS A 157 9.33 -15.53 10.87
C CYS A 157 9.95 -15.81 12.25
N GLN A 158 9.62 -14.97 13.24
CA GLN A 158 10.23 -15.03 14.58
C GLN A 158 9.80 -16.26 15.41
N GLY A 159 8.74 -16.96 15.01
CA GLY A 159 8.29 -18.20 15.66
C GLY A 159 9.21 -19.40 15.41
N VAL A 160 10.15 -19.27 14.48
CA VAL A 160 10.91 -20.38 13.86
C VAL A 160 12.29 -20.60 14.50
N SER A 161 12.75 -19.70 15.39
CA SER A 161 14.06 -19.84 16.04
C SER A 161 14.10 -20.95 17.10
N ASP A 162 15.29 -21.54 17.29
CA ASP A 162 15.58 -22.70 18.17
C ASP A 162 14.98 -22.63 19.60
N PHE A 163 14.74 -21.42 20.11
CA PHE A 163 14.16 -21.20 21.44
C PHE A 163 12.65 -21.46 21.52
N ASN A 164 11.93 -21.53 20.40
CA ASN A 164 10.48 -21.79 20.32
C ASN A 164 10.11 -23.19 19.79
N ARG A 165 11.08 -24.09 19.58
CA ARG A 165 10.88 -25.45 19.01
C ARG A 165 9.85 -26.35 19.73
N PHE A 166 9.45 -25.97 20.94
CA PHE A 166 8.51 -26.73 21.79
C PHE A 166 7.13 -26.07 21.95
N ARG A 167 6.85 -24.94 21.29
CA ARG A 167 5.51 -24.33 21.31
C ARG A 167 4.63 -24.88 20.17
N ASN A 168 3.33 -24.98 20.49
CA ASN A 168 2.22 -25.55 19.70
C ASN A 168 2.52 -25.85 18.22
N THR A 169 2.92 -27.09 17.96
CA THR A 169 3.12 -27.65 16.62
C THR A 169 1.81 -27.73 15.80
N GLN A 170 0.65 -27.59 16.46
CA GLN A 170 -0.66 -27.72 15.84
C GLN A 170 -1.25 -26.41 15.33
N VAL A 171 -0.70 -25.25 15.71
CA VAL A 171 -1.30 -23.94 15.42
C VAL A 171 -0.24 -22.91 15.03
N SER A 172 0.57 -23.23 14.04
CA SER A 172 1.70 -22.40 13.58
C SER A 172 1.27 -21.10 12.89
N LEU A 173 0.06 -21.02 12.32
CA LEU A 173 -0.44 -19.81 11.64
C LEU A 173 -1.12 -18.80 12.56
N GLU A 174 -1.71 -19.25 13.66
CA GLU A 174 -2.39 -18.34 14.62
C GLU A 174 -1.39 -17.67 15.59
N ASP A 175 -0.13 -18.11 15.58
CA ASP A 175 0.92 -17.38 16.29
C ASP A 175 1.09 -16.01 15.63
N VAL A 176 0.81 -14.97 16.41
CA VAL A 176 0.95 -13.54 16.07
C VAL A 176 2.31 -13.25 15.41
N LYS A 177 3.33 -14.06 15.72
CA LYS A 177 4.70 -13.93 15.18
C LYS A 177 4.85 -14.32 13.71
N ASN A 178 3.95 -15.16 13.17
CA ASN A 178 3.98 -15.60 11.76
C ASN A 178 3.02 -14.81 10.85
N LYS A 179 2.31 -13.83 11.42
CA LYS A 179 1.35 -12.97 10.70
C LYS A 179 1.97 -12.24 9.51
N HIS A 180 3.25 -11.88 9.57
CA HIS A 180 3.93 -11.18 8.47
C HIS A 180 3.96 -11.99 7.17
N LEU A 181 4.10 -13.32 7.24
CA LEU A 181 4.02 -14.17 6.05
C LEU A 181 2.61 -14.16 5.45
N LEU A 182 1.58 -14.16 6.29
CA LEU A 182 0.18 -14.07 5.85
C LEU A 182 -0.05 -12.76 5.09
N VAL A 183 0.29 -11.64 5.71
CA VAL A 183 0.06 -10.30 5.13
C VAL A 183 0.88 -10.10 3.85
N TYR A 184 2.10 -10.63 3.82
CA TYR A 184 2.94 -10.61 2.62
C TYR A 184 2.29 -11.39 1.45
N MET A 185 1.75 -12.58 1.72
CA MET A 185 0.99 -13.34 0.72
C MET A 185 -0.29 -12.61 0.29
N ASP A 186 -0.97 -11.93 1.21
CA ASP A 186 -2.17 -11.14 0.89
C ASP A 186 -1.84 -9.90 0.01
N ILE A 187 -0.64 -9.32 0.15
CA ILE A 187 -0.16 -8.27 -0.75
C ILE A 187 0.09 -8.83 -2.15
N ILE A 188 0.73 -10.00 -2.26
CA ILE A 188 0.92 -10.69 -3.55
C ILE A 188 -0.43 -11.00 -4.19
N GLU A 189 -1.39 -11.49 -3.40
CA GLU A 189 -2.73 -11.80 -3.86
C GLU A 189 -3.47 -10.56 -4.38
N PHE A 190 -3.30 -9.42 -3.69
CA PHE A 190 -3.92 -8.16 -4.08
C PHE A 190 -3.27 -7.54 -5.32
N LEU A 191 -1.94 -7.49 -5.38
CA LEU A 191 -1.22 -6.82 -6.46
C LEU A 191 -1.03 -7.69 -7.71
N LYS A 192 -1.08 -9.01 -7.55
CA LYS A 192 -0.88 -10.02 -8.60
C LYS A 192 0.35 -9.73 -9.49
N PRO A 193 1.57 -9.65 -8.92
CA PRO A 193 2.77 -9.38 -9.71
C PRO A 193 3.10 -10.52 -10.68
N LYS A 194 3.90 -10.26 -11.71
CA LYS A 194 4.38 -11.32 -12.61
C LYS A 194 5.36 -12.27 -11.94
N TYR A 195 6.14 -11.74 -11.00
CA TYR A 195 7.23 -12.45 -10.34
C TYR A 195 7.23 -12.17 -8.84
N VAL A 196 7.56 -13.19 -8.06
CA VAL A 196 7.67 -13.11 -6.60
C VAL A 196 8.98 -13.75 -6.16
N LEU A 197 9.71 -13.08 -5.27
CA LEU A 197 10.88 -13.61 -4.59
C LEU A 197 10.68 -13.51 -3.08
N VAL A 198 10.57 -14.65 -2.39
CA VAL A 198 10.44 -14.67 -0.93
C VAL A 198 11.71 -15.23 -0.31
N GLU A 199 12.43 -14.40 0.43
CA GLU A 199 13.63 -14.83 1.16
C GLU A 199 13.24 -15.20 2.59
N ASN A 200 13.91 -16.21 3.17
CA ASN A 200 13.78 -16.55 4.57
C ASN A 200 14.98 -17.34 5.11
N VAL A 201 14.93 -17.64 6.41
CA VAL A 201 15.88 -18.56 7.03
C VAL A 201 15.55 -20.01 6.72
N VAL A 202 16.56 -20.87 6.63
CA VAL A 202 16.43 -22.33 6.35
C VAL A 202 15.49 -23.03 7.34
N ASP A 203 15.39 -22.54 8.58
CA ASP A 203 14.54 -23.15 9.60
C ASP A 203 13.05 -23.11 9.25
N ILE A 204 12.62 -22.28 8.30
CA ILE A 204 11.24 -22.29 7.77
C ILE A 204 10.85 -23.67 7.17
N LEU A 205 11.84 -24.45 6.74
CA LEU A 205 11.68 -25.81 6.25
C LEU A 205 11.79 -26.89 7.32
N ARG A 206 12.41 -26.59 8.46
CA ARG A 206 12.64 -27.56 9.54
C ARG A 206 11.55 -27.49 10.60
N PHE A 207 11.14 -26.27 10.95
CA PHE A 207 10.16 -26.03 12.01
C PHE A 207 8.77 -26.56 11.63
N ALA A 208 8.11 -27.22 12.59
CA ALA A 208 6.77 -27.80 12.43
C ALA A 208 6.62 -28.66 11.14
N GLY A 209 7.67 -29.43 10.79
CA GLY A 209 7.69 -30.23 9.57
C GLY A 209 7.66 -29.38 8.29
N GLY A 210 8.28 -28.20 8.31
CA GLY A 210 8.32 -27.27 7.19
C GLY A 210 6.96 -26.68 6.85
N PHE A 211 6.07 -26.54 7.83
CA PHE A 211 4.71 -26.05 7.61
C PHE A 211 4.70 -24.69 6.91
N LEU A 212 5.49 -23.72 7.39
CA LEU A 212 5.51 -22.37 6.83
C LEU A 212 6.02 -22.36 5.39
N GLY A 213 7.04 -23.18 5.10
CA GLY A 213 7.54 -23.33 3.73
C GLY A 213 6.50 -23.94 2.79
N ARG A 214 5.82 -25.01 3.24
CA ARG A 214 4.72 -25.64 2.48
C ARG A 214 3.52 -24.70 2.31
N TYR A 215 3.21 -23.90 3.34
CA TYR A 215 2.16 -22.89 3.29
C TYR A 215 2.46 -21.81 2.25
N ALA A 216 3.69 -21.30 2.20
CA ALA A 216 4.10 -20.30 1.22
C ALA A 216 3.96 -20.82 -0.22
N ILE A 217 4.46 -22.03 -0.51
CA ILE A 217 4.24 -22.68 -1.82
C ILE A 217 2.77 -22.91 -2.09
N GLY A 218 2.03 -23.44 -1.12
CA GLY A 218 0.60 -23.72 -1.26
C GLY A 218 -0.21 -22.48 -1.61
N ARG A 219 0.08 -21.33 -0.98
CA ARG A 219 -0.54 -20.04 -1.32
C ARG A 219 -0.18 -19.59 -2.72
N LEU A 220 1.09 -19.67 -3.11
CA LEU A 220 1.53 -19.30 -4.46
C LEU A 220 0.83 -20.16 -5.52
N VAL A 221 0.83 -21.48 -5.36
CA VAL A 221 0.15 -22.41 -6.27
C VAL A 221 -1.36 -22.18 -6.31
N ALA A 222 -1.99 -21.92 -5.16
CA ALA A 222 -3.42 -21.61 -5.09
C ALA A 222 -3.78 -20.26 -5.75
N MET A 223 -2.80 -19.37 -5.91
CA MET A 223 -2.93 -18.11 -6.66
C MET A 223 -2.53 -18.26 -8.13
N ASP A 224 -2.38 -19.50 -8.62
CA ASP A 224 -1.96 -19.87 -9.98
C ASP A 224 -0.53 -19.44 -10.34
N TYR A 225 0.33 -19.24 -9.33
CA TYR A 225 1.76 -19.09 -9.55
C TYR A 225 2.43 -20.45 -9.69
N GLN A 226 3.39 -20.49 -10.59
CA GLN A 226 4.39 -21.54 -10.57
C GLN A 226 5.36 -21.24 -9.42
N ALA A 227 5.63 -22.25 -8.58
CA ALA A 227 6.41 -22.11 -7.36
C ALA A 227 7.55 -23.17 -7.27
N ARG A 228 8.80 -22.68 -7.19
CA ARG A 228 10.03 -23.44 -6.90
C ARG A 228 10.67 -22.86 -5.66
N MET A 229 11.45 -23.73 -5.04
CA MET A 229 12.02 -23.54 -3.74
C MET A 229 13.48 -24.01 -3.80
N GLY A 230 14.40 -23.19 -3.29
CA GLY A 230 15.82 -23.50 -3.30
C GLY A 230 16.55 -22.97 -2.07
N MET A 231 17.65 -23.63 -1.70
CA MET A 231 18.60 -23.14 -0.71
C MET A 231 19.85 -22.65 -1.43
N MET A 232 20.33 -21.46 -1.06
CA MET A 232 21.54 -20.87 -1.65
C MET A 232 22.51 -20.50 -0.52
N ALA A 233 23.77 -20.92 -0.66
CA ALA A 233 24.83 -20.55 0.26
C ALA A 233 25.57 -19.32 -0.29
N ALA A 234 25.63 -18.23 0.47
CA ALA A 234 26.33 -17.00 0.10
C ALA A 234 27.81 -17.25 -0.26
N GLY A 235 28.45 -18.21 0.40
CA GLY A 235 29.82 -18.64 0.12
C GLY A 235 30.05 -19.13 -1.31
N SER A 236 29.02 -19.70 -1.95
CA SER A 236 29.08 -20.12 -3.36
C SER A 236 29.11 -18.93 -4.34
N TYR A 237 28.88 -17.71 -3.85
CA TYR A 237 28.86 -16.47 -4.64
C TYR A 237 30.01 -15.52 -4.29
N GLY A 238 31.11 -16.05 -3.73
CA GLY A 238 32.34 -15.27 -3.49
C GLY A 238 32.34 -14.43 -2.20
N LEU A 239 31.36 -14.65 -1.31
CA LEU A 239 31.33 -14.02 0.01
C LEU A 239 32.07 -14.90 1.02
N HIS A 240 32.90 -14.29 1.87
CA HIS A 240 33.67 -14.98 2.91
C HIS A 240 32.82 -15.38 4.14
N SER A 241 31.50 -15.48 3.97
CA SER A 241 30.53 -15.76 5.04
C SER A 241 29.71 -17.01 4.70
N PHE A 242 29.56 -17.94 5.66
CA PHE A 242 28.72 -19.13 5.52
C PHE A 242 27.28 -18.82 5.99
N VAL A 243 26.58 -17.98 5.24
CA VAL A 243 25.14 -17.77 5.43
C VAL A 243 24.40 -18.61 4.39
N CYS A 244 23.52 -19.49 4.86
CA CYS A 244 22.57 -20.19 4.00
C CYS A 244 21.23 -19.46 4.10
N GLU A 245 20.82 -18.85 3.00
CA GLU A 245 19.52 -18.21 2.86
C GLU A 245 18.61 -19.12 2.03
N PHE A 246 17.33 -19.06 2.36
CA PHE A 246 16.30 -19.83 1.71
C PHE A 246 15.50 -18.92 0.79
N PHE A 247 15.37 -19.33 -0.48
CA PHE A 247 14.70 -18.54 -1.49
C PHE A 247 13.50 -19.29 -2.05
N PHE A 248 12.37 -18.60 -2.13
CA PHE A 248 11.28 -18.89 -3.02
C PHE A 248 11.45 -18.06 -4.26
N GLY A 249 11.67 -18.69 -5.41
CA GLY A 249 11.74 -17.99 -6.69
C GLY A 249 11.49 -18.98 -7.82
N GLU A 250 10.58 -18.63 -8.72
CA GLU A 250 10.39 -19.34 -9.98
C GLU A 250 10.88 -18.57 -11.19
N LEU A 251 11.34 -19.41 -12.13
CA LEU A 251 11.55 -19.16 -13.54
C LEU A 251 10.28 -19.66 -14.29
N PHE A 252 9.44 -18.71 -14.71
CA PHE A 252 8.47 -18.75 -15.83
C PHE A 252 7.85 -20.09 -16.28
N VAL A 253 6.51 -20.16 -16.32
CA VAL A 253 5.75 -20.47 -17.54
C VAL A 253 4.44 -19.66 -17.57
N HIS A 254 4.31 -18.94 -18.68
CA HIS A 254 3.09 -18.33 -19.19
C HIS A 254 1.95 -19.37 -19.25
N MET A 255 0.91 -19.26 -18.44
CA MET A 255 -0.35 -19.96 -18.75
C MET A 255 -1.12 -19.12 -19.77
N VAL A 256 -0.62 -19.13 -21.03
CA VAL A 256 -1.59 -19.06 -22.13
C VAL A 256 -2.45 -20.30 -21.96
N GLN A 257 -3.75 -20.12 -21.98
CA GLN A 257 -4.73 -21.17 -22.14
C GLN A 257 -4.49 -21.88 -23.49
N THR A 258 -3.50 -22.77 -23.53
CA THR A 258 -3.29 -23.72 -24.62
C THR A 258 -2.74 -25.01 -24.02
N SER A 259 -3.54 -26.05 -24.17
CA SER A 259 -3.21 -27.46 -23.96
C SER A 259 -1.91 -27.83 -24.66
N GLU A 260 -0.78 -27.82 -23.95
CA GLU A 260 0.42 -28.64 -24.20
C GLU A 260 1.45 -28.43 -23.09
N ILE A 261 1.93 -29.54 -22.50
CA ILE A 261 2.92 -29.59 -21.42
C ILE A 261 4.31 -29.62 -22.04
N TYR A 262 5.18 -28.67 -21.71
CA TYR A 262 6.62 -28.74 -22.02
C TYR A 262 7.41 -28.94 -20.72
N LEU A 263 7.99 -30.15 -20.56
CA LEU A 263 9.04 -30.41 -19.57
C LEU A 263 10.36 -29.84 -20.08
N VAL A 264 11.02 -29.00 -19.27
CA VAL A 264 12.43 -28.66 -19.46
C VAL A 264 13.22 -29.27 -18.31
N TYR A 265 14.00 -30.30 -18.64
CA TYR A 265 15.06 -30.84 -17.80
C TYR A 265 16.33 -29.98 -17.93
N LEU A 266 17.03 -29.79 -16.82
CA LEU A 266 18.48 -29.63 -16.78
C LEU A 266 19.04 -30.75 -15.91
#